data_AF-A0A9D6R7G3-F1
#
_entry.id   AF-A0A9D6R7G3-F1
#
_cell.length_a   1.000
_cell.length_b   1.000
_cell.length_c   1.000
_cell.angle_alpha   90.00
_cell.angle_beta   90.00
_cell.angle_gamma   90.00
#
_symmetry.space_group_name_H-M   'P 1'
#
loop_
_entity.id
_entity.type
_entity.pdbx_description
1 polymer ?
#
loop_
_entity_poly.entity_id
_entity_poly.type
_entity_poly.pdbx_seq_one_letter_code
_entity_poly.pdbx_strand_id
1 'polypeptide(L)'
;MSACGKSKSDLATQTAGAKATATRQFVQTAVSGTVTAISPTATPAPPKELALCISQEPTSLYVYGEPLLANLHLKQAVMDGPIDFRDFRYYPVILEDLPTLENGGATLSQVQVNPGEEYVETDGSIQTLSGQPITKPQLTAIFTLKPDLKWADGASLTADDSVFSFEVASSPATRQSKSRTLRTKSYTALDDWR
;
A
#
# COMPACT_ATOMS: atom_id res chain seq x y z
N MET A 1 -16.92 11.70 -22.34
CA MET A 1 -17.36 10.55 -21.54
C MET A 1 -17.36 9.32 -22.43
N SER A 2 -16.23 8.61 -22.50
CA SER A 2 -16.15 7.34 -23.26
C SER A 2 -16.30 6.20 -22.27
N ALA A 3 -17.34 5.38 -22.45
CA ALA A 3 -17.64 4.25 -21.58
C ALA A 3 -16.62 3.11 -21.78
N CYS A 4 -16.22 2.46 -20.67
CA CYS A 4 -15.38 1.26 -20.65
C CYS A 4 -16.06 0.17 -21.52
N GLY A 5 -15.44 -0.20 -22.66
CA GLY A 5 -16.04 -1.04 -23.71
C GLY A 5 -16.11 -2.52 -23.36
N LYS A 6 -17.26 -3.17 -23.64
CA LYS A 6 -17.44 -4.63 -23.54
C LYS A 6 -16.98 -5.31 -24.83
N SER A 7 -15.92 -6.11 -24.77
CA SER A 7 -15.55 -7.04 -25.85
C SER A 7 -16.31 -8.36 -25.67
N LYS A 8 -17.07 -8.78 -26.70
CA LYS A 8 -17.66 -10.11 -26.80
C LYS A 8 -16.71 -11.02 -27.57
N SER A 9 -16.40 -12.18 -27.02
CA SER A 9 -15.63 -13.26 -27.66
C SER A 9 -16.56 -14.22 -28.40
N ASP A 10 -16.55 -14.19 -29.73
CA ASP A 10 -17.21 -15.21 -30.55
C ASP A 10 -16.19 -16.30 -30.92
N LEU A 11 -16.38 -17.52 -30.38
CA LEU A 11 -15.74 -18.74 -30.89
C LEU A 11 -16.70 -19.42 -31.86
N ALA A 12 -16.30 -19.53 -33.13
CA ALA A 12 -16.93 -20.42 -34.10
C ALA A 12 -15.91 -21.43 -34.64
N THR A 13 -16.19 -22.70 -34.39
CA THR A 13 -15.46 -23.91 -34.81
C THR A 13 -15.47 -24.07 -36.34
N GLN A 14 -14.32 -24.37 -36.95
CA GLN A 14 -14.22 -24.69 -38.38
C GLN A 14 -13.80 -26.15 -38.59
N THR A 15 -14.62 -26.87 -39.34
CA THR A 15 -14.46 -28.29 -39.71
C THR A 15 -13.49 -28.46 -40.88
N ALA A 16 -12.62 -29.47 -40.81
CA ALA A 16 -11.62 -29.81 -41.83
C ALA A 16 -12.23 -30.54 -43.05
N GLY A 17 -11.81 -30.13 -44.25
CA GLY A 17 -12.10 -30.79 -45.54
C GLY A 17 -10.83 -30.96 -46.38
N ALA A 18 -10.70 -32.10 -47.04
CA ALA A 18 -9.43 -32.68 -47.53
C ALA A 18 -8.99 -32.28 -48.96
N LYS A 19 -7.65 -32.26 -49.12
CA LYS A 19 -6.77 -32.62 -50.25
C LYS A 19 -7.13 -32.27 -51.72
N ALA A 20 -6.18 -31.58 -52.36
CA ALA A 20 -5.66 -31.97 -53.69
C ALA A 20 -4.20 -31.48 -53.86
N THR A 21 -3.29 -32.39 -54.19
CA THR A 21 -1.86 -32.11 -54.45
C THR A 21 -1.65 -31.92 -55.95
N ALA A 22 -1.15 -30.75 -56.36
CA ALA A 22 -0.71 -30.49 -57.73
C ALA A 22 0.72 -29.93 -57.70
N THR A 23 1.69 -30.70 -58.21
CA THR A 23 3.08 -30.29 -58.31
C THR A 23 3.25 -29.32 -59.48
N ARG A 24 3.48 -28.02 -59.20
CA ARG A 24 3.93 -27.04 -60.19
C ARG A 24 5.45 -26.91 -60.12
N GLN A 25 6.12 -27.14 -61.23
CA GLN A 25 7.55 -26.91 -61.40
C GLN A 25 7.75 -25.44 -61.78
N PHE A 26 8.44 -24.68 -60.93
CA PHE A 26 8.72 -23.27 -61.16
C PHE A 26 10.11 -23.11 -61.80
N VAL A 27 10.17 -22.47 -62.96
CA VAL A 27 11.42 -21.96 -63.56
C VAL A 27 11.73 -20.63 -62.87
N GLN A 28 12.84 -20.57 -62.12
CA GLN A 28 13.22 -19.38 -61.36
C GLN A 28 14.17 -18.51 -62.19
N THR A 29 13.64 -17.46 -62.80
CA THR A 29 14.45 -16.39 -63.39
C THR A 29 14.86 -15.42 -62.28
N ALA A 30 16.15 -15.31 -61.99
CA ALA A 30 16.67 -14.37 -61.00
C ALA A 30 16.65 -12.94 -61.57
N VAL A 31 15.80 -12.08 -61.01
CA VAL A 31 15.79 -10.64 -61.29
C VAL A 31 16.57 -9.94 -60.17
N SER A 32 17.70 -9.34 -60.52
CA SER A 32 18.54 -8.59 -59.58
C SER A 32 17.95 -7.20 -59.32
N GLY A 33 17.09 -7.08 -58.31
CA GLY A 33 16.61 -5.81 -57.79
C GLY A 33 17.41 -5.35 -56.58
N THR A 34 17.90 -4.12 -56.59
CA THR A 34 18.54 -3.49 -55.43
C THR A 34 17.46 -3.16 -54.40
N VAL A 35 17.51 -3.80 -53.22
CA VAL A 35 16.56 -3.53 -52.13
C VAL A 35 17.06 -2.32 -51.34
N THR A 36 16.34 -1.20 -51.41
CA THR A 36 16.56 -0.07 -50.51
C THR A 36 16.15 -0.47 -49.10
N ALA A 37 17.10 -0.49 -48.16
CA ALA A 37 16.84 -0.79 -46.76
C ALA A 37 15.94 0.30 -46.16
N ILE A 38 14.75 -0.08 -45.70
CA ILE A 38 13.90 0.77 -44.88
C ILE A 38 14.55 0.94 -43.51
N SER A 39 14.83 2.18 -43.12
CA SER A 39 15.31 2.48 -41.77
C SER A 39 14.20 2.12 -40.76
N PRO A 40 14.51 1.45 -39.63
CA PRO A 40 13.49 1.15 -38.63
C PRO A 40 12.89 2.44 -38.09
N THR A 41 11.57 2.56 -38.17
CA THR A 41 10.82 3.62 -37.48
C THR A 41 10.94 3.39 -35.97
N ALA A 42 11.38 4.42 -35.23
CA ALA A 42 11.48 4.35 -33.78
C ALA A 42 10.12 3.95 -33.17
N THR A 43 10.12 2.98 -32.26
CA THR A 43 8.91 2.58 -31.54
C THR A 43 8.39 3.78 -30.74
N PRO A 44 7.09 4.13 -30.83
CA PRO A 44 6.53 5.19 -30.00
C PRO A 44 6.76 4.86 -28.52
N ALA A 45 7.15 5.87 -27.75
CA ALA A 45 7.35 5.71 -26.31
C ALA A 45 6.06 5.16 -25.66
N PRO A 46 6.15 4.28 -24.65
CA PRO A 46 4.96 3.77 -23.98
C PRO A 46 4.14 4.93 -23.40
N PRO A 47 2.80 4.81 -23.41
CA PRO A 47 1.94 5.83 -22.85
C PRO A 47 2.25 6.04 -21.37
N LYS A 48 2.35 7.30 -20.95
CA LYS A 48 2.57 7.70 -19.54
C LYS A 48 1.27 7.82 -18.74
N GLU A 49 0.13 7.60 -19.40
CA GLU A 49 -1.20 7.74 -18.83
C GLU A 49 -1.86 6.36 -18.69
N LEU A 50 -2.37 6.09 -17.49
CA LEU A 50 -3.15 4.90 -17.19
C LEU A 50 -4.57 5.33 -16.79
N ALA A 51 -5.55 4.95 -17.61
CA ALA A 51 -6.96 5.17 -17.28
C ALA A 51 -7.52 3.97 -16.50
N LEU A 52 -7.89 4.20 -15.24
CA LEU A 52 -8.47 3.20 -14.35
C LEU A 52 -9.99 3.39 -14.23
N CYS A 53 -10.76 2.37 -14.62
CA CYS A 53 -12.22 2.33 -14.40
C CYS A 53 -12.49 1.79 -12.97
N ILE A 54 -13.02 2.62 -12.07
CA ILE A 54 -13.51 2.19 -10.74
C ILE A 54 -15.05 2.20 -10.69
N SER A 55 -15.63 1.37 -9.82
CA SER A 55 -17.10 1.14 -9.76
C SER A 55 -17.90 2.32 -9.24
N GLN A 56 -17.28 3.23 -8.47
CA GLN A 56 -17.91 4.45 -7.94
C GLN A 56 -16.87 5.51 -7.61
N GLU A 57 -17.30 6.77 -7.56
CA GLU A 57 -16.48 7.88 -7.06
C GLU A 57 -16.21 7.72 -5.55
N PRO A 58 -15.01 8.08 -5.05
CA PRO A 58 -14.77 8.18 -3.62
C PRO A 58 -15.69 9.23 -2.98
N THR A 59 -16.17 8.96 -1.77
CA THR A 59 -16.96 9.94 -1.00
C THR A 59 -16.08 10.96 -0.28
N SER A 60 -14.81 10.62 -0.03
CA SER A 60 -13.83 11.50 0.61
C SER A 60 -12.41 10.96 0.42
N LEU A 61 -11.44 11.86 0.30
CA LEU A 61 -10.01 11.52 0.36
C LEU A 61 -9.39 11.80 1.73
N TYR A 62 -10.19 12.23 2.72
CA TYR A 62 -9.70 12.41 4.09
C TYR A 62 -9.18 11.08 4.64
N VAL A 63 -7.90 11.03 5.04
CA VAL A 63 -7.18 9.81 5.47
C VAL A 63 -7.96 9.07 6.54
N TYR A 64 -8.47 9.80 7.54
CA TYR A 64 -9.20 9.28 8.68
C TYR A 64 -10.74 9.25 8.48
N GLY A 65 -11.21 9.41 7.24
CA GLY A 65 -12.62 9.26 6.85
C GLY A 65 -13.03 7.81 6.62
N GLU A 66 -14.26 7.58 6.16
CA GLU A 66 -14.86 6.25 6.00
C GLU A 66 -14.04 5.29 5.10
N PRO A 67 -13.94 3.99 5.46
CA PRO A 67 -13.12 2.99 4.76
C PRO A 67 -13.85 2.37 3.55
N LEU A 68 -14.31 3.20 2.62
CA LEU A 68 -14.90 2.72 1.36
C LEU A 68 -13.79 2.19 0.43
N LEU A 69 -14.02 1.03 -0.23
CA LEU A 69 -13.03 0.43 -1.14
C LEU A 69 -12.56 1.38 -2.25
N ALA A 70 -13.46 2.19 -2.82
CA ALA A 70 -13.10 3.20 -3.81
C ALA A 70 -12.14 4.27 -3.25
N ASN A 71 -12.29 4.67 -1.98
CA ASN A 71 -11.37 5.59 -1.31
C ASN A 71 -9.98 4.94 -1.14
N LEU A 72 -9.93 3.65 -0.79
CA LEU A 72 -8.68 2.93 -0.53
C LEU A 72 -7.81 2.84 -1.79
N HIS A 73 -8.37 2.51 -2.95
CA HIS A 73 -7.61 2.43 -4.20
C HIS A 73 -6.94 3.76 -4.58
N LEU A 74 -7.64 4.88 -4.41
CA LEU A 74 -7.08 6.19 -4.70
C LEU A 74 -6.05 6.63 -3.65
N LYS A 75 -6.30 6.34 -2.37
CA LYS A 75 -5.33 6.61 -1.31
C LYS A 75 -4.04 5.84 -1.56
N GLN A 76 -4.08 4.58 -1.97
CA GLN A 76 -2.85 3.83 -2.30
C GLN A 76 -2.06 4.41 -3.49
N ALA A 77 -2.72 5.14 -4.40
CA ALA A 77 -2.04 5.79 -5.52
C ALA A 77 -1.41 7.15 -5.16
N VAL A 78 -1.95 7.83 -4.13
CA VAL A 78 -1.59 9.23 -3.80
C VAL A 78 -0.89 9.34 -2.44
N MET A 79 -1.15 8.40 -1.53
CA MET A 79 -0.69 8.39 -0.15
C MET A 79 0.06 7.09 0.11
N ASP A 80 1.37 7.20 0.26
CA ASP A 80 2.19 6.08 0.67
C ASP A 80 2.26 6.02 2.20
N GLY A 81 2.00 4.85 2.77
CA GLY A 81 1.98 4.65 4.22
C GLY A 81 3.39 4.36 4.75
N PRO A 82 3.57 4.29 6.08
CA PRO A 82 4.88 3.93 6.63
C PRO A 82 5.25 2.46 6.38
N ILE A 83 4.25 1.59 6.23
CA ILE A 83 4.39 0.14 6.13
C ILE A 83 3.46 -0.36 5.04
N ASP A 84 3.99 -1.21 4.18
CA ASP A 84 3.25 -1.94 3.16
C ASP A 84 3.07 -3.41 3.53
N PHE A 85 2.09 -4.06 2.92
CA PHE A 85 1.86 -5.50 3.06
C PHE A 85 1.86 -6.17 1.68
N ARG A 86 2.90 -6.95 1.41
CA ARG A 86 3.11 -7.64 0.12
C ARG A 86 3.56 -9.06 0.39
N ASP A 87 3.08 -10.04 -0.38
CA ASP A 87 3.49 -11.45 -0.25
C ASP A 87 3.44 -11.99 1.19
N PHE A 88 2.38 -11.62 1.93
CA PHE A 88 2.16 -11.98 3.34
C PHE A 88 3.24 -11.47 4.32
N ARG A 89 3.98 -10.42 3.93
CA ARG A 89 5.02 -9.79 4.72
C ARG A 89 4.83 -8.28 4.82
N TYR A 90 5.23 -7.73 5.95
CA TYR A 90 5.31 -6.29 6.15
C TYR A 90 6.63 -5.76 5.60
N TYR A 91 6.58 -4.63 4.90
CA TYR A 91 7.76 -3.95 4.36
C TYR A 91 7.79 -2.50 4.84
N PRO A 92 8.94 -2.00 5.31
CA PRO A 92 9.10 -0.60 5.67
C PRO A 92 9.17 0.24 4.38
N VAL A 93 8.38 1.32 4.32
CA VAL A 93 8.34 2.22 3.17
C VAL A 93 9.08 3.51 3.50
N ILE A 94 8.50 4.33 4.38
CA ILE A 94 9.14 5.56 4.86
C ILE A 94 10.01 5.31 6.10
N LEU A 95 9.95 4.10 6.66
CA LEU A 95 10.77 3.67 7.79
C LEU A 95 12.09 3.07 7.31
N GLU A 96 13.15 3.20 8.11
CA GLU A 96 14.44 2.53 7.85
C GLU A 96 14.31 1.00 8.00
N ASP A 97 13.65 0.54 9.07
CA ASP A 97 13.34 -0.86 9.34
C ASP A 97 12.04 -0.97 10.17
N LEU A 98 11.47 -2.17 10.26
CA LEU A 98 10.36 -2.45 11.16
C LEU A 98 10.89 -2.77 12.56
N PRO A 99 10.38 -2.15 13.63
CA PRO A 99 10.83 -2.48 14.98
C PRO A 99 10.43 -3.91 15.34
N THR A 100 11.42 -4.72 15.72
CA THR A 100 11.25 -6.10 16.19
C THR A 100 12.02 -6.31 17.49
N LEU A 101 11.74 -7.40 18.21
CA LEU A 101 12.52 -7.75 19.39
C LEU A 101 13.95 -8.16 19.00
N GLU A 102 14.08 -8.78 17.82
CA GLU A 102 15.33 -9.32 17.29
C GLU A 102 16.31 -8.23 16.86
N ASN A 103 15.84 -7.17 16.19
CA ASN A 103 16.68 -6.03 15.80
C ASN A 103 16.82 -4.96 16.90
N GLY A 104 16.17 -5.16 18.05
CA GLY A 104 16.20 -4.22 19.18
C GLY A 104 15.37 -2.95 18.99
N GLY A 105 14.65 -2.79 17.86
CA GLY A 105 13.72 -1.70 17.63
C GLY A 105 12.46 -1.79 18.49
N ALA A 106 12.18 -2.95 19.08
CA ALA A 106 11.16 -3.15 20.08
C ALA A 106 11.72 -3.82 21.34
N THR A 107 11.15 -3.49 22.50
CA THR A 107 11.51 -4.07 23.79
C THR A 107 10.25 -4.44 24.57
N LEU A 108 10.34 -5.53 25.34
CA LEU A 108 9.25 -5.98 26.21
C LEU A 108 9.70 -5.87 27.67
N SER A 109 9.03 -5.01 28.44
CA SER A 109 9.34 -4.78 29.86
C SER A 109 8.17 -5.19 30.74
N GLN A 110 8.44 -5.67 31.95
CA GLN A 110 7.42 -5.91 32.96
C GLN A 110 7.16 -4.59 33.70
N VAL A 111 5.91 -4.12 33.69
CA VAL A 111 5.50 -2.87 34.32
C VAL A 111 4.44 -3.15 35.36
N GLN A 112 4.58 -2.51 36.53
CA GLN A 112 3.57 -2.59 37.57
C GLN A 112 2.40 -1.67 37.22
N VAL A 113 1.20 -2.23 37.21
CA VAL A 113 -0.08 -1.51 37.11
C VAL A 113 -0.62 -1.35 38.52
N ASN A 114 -0.90 -0.12 38.90
CA ASN A 114 -1.41 0.25 40.21
C ASN A 114 -2.94 0.39 40.20
N PRO A 115 -3.59 0.33 41.38
CA PRO A 115 -5.03 0.49 41.46
C PRO A 115 -5.46 1.87 40.93
N GLY A 116 -6.51 1.89 40.12
CA GLY A 116 -6.99 3.06 39.37
C GLY A 116 -6.42 3.19 37.97
N GLU A 117 -5.38 2.44 37.61
CA GLU A 117 -4.80 2.47 36.26
C GLU A 117 -5.48 1.50 35.31
N GLU A 118 -5.51 1.88 34.03
CA GLU A 118 -5.99 1.01 32.96
C GLU A 118 -4.90 0.06 32.46
N TYR A 119 -5.29 -1.16 32.11
CA TYR A 119 -4.44 -2.16 31.49
C TYR A 119 -5.24 -2.98 30.46
N VAL A 120 -4.52 -3.66 29.57
CA VAL A 120 -5.10 -4.55 28.56
C VAL A 120 -5.07 -5.99 29.07
N GLU A 121 -6.19 -6.68 29.03
CA GLU A 121 -6.29 -8.10 29.38
C GLU A 121 -6.07 -9.01 28.16
N THR A 122 -5.87 -10.32 28.38
CA THR A 122 -5.56 -11.30 27.32
C THR A 122 -6.61 -11.40 26.22
N ASP A 123 -7.87 -11.05 26.50
CA ASP A 123 -8.95 -10.99 25.51
C ASP A 123 -8.95 -9.66 24.71
N GLY A 124 -7.98 -8.78 25.00
CA GLY A 124 -7.84 -7.46 24.41
C GLY A 124 -8.72 -6.39 25.04
N SER A 125 -9.55 -6.69 26.05
CA SER A 125 -10.35 -5.69 26.77
C SER A 125 -9.46 -4.73 27.56
N ILE A 126 -9.91 -3.47 27.68
CA ILE A 126 -9.27 -2.48 28.56
C ILE A 126 -10.03 -2.51 29.89
N GLN A 127 -9.31 -2.66 30.99
CA GLN A 127 -9.88 -2.73 32.34
C GLN A 127 -9.15 -1.77 33.28
N THR A 128 -9.88 -1.21 34.24
CA THR A 128 -9.30 -0.43 35.34
C THR A 128 -9.02 -1.36 36.52
N LEU A 129 -7.79 -1.34 37.04
CA LEU A 129 -7.40 -2.16 38.19
C LEU A 129 -8.04 -1.64 39.48
N SER A 130 -8.73 -2.48 40.23
CA SER A 130 -9.32 -2.13 41.53
C SER A 130 -8.65 -2.78 42.74
N GLY A 131 -7.87 -3.84 42.51
CA GLY A 131 -7.30 -4.71 43.56
C GLY A 131 -5.91 -4.30 44.03
N GLN A 132 -5.04 -5.29 44.28
CA GLN A 132 -3.62 -5.05 44.55
C GLN A 132 -2.86 -4.76 43.25
N PRO A 133 -1.70 -4.08 43.30
CA PRO A 133 -0.86 -3.88 42.13
C PRO A 133 -0.53 -5.21 41.44
N ILE A 134 -0.58 -5.23 40.11
CA ILE A 134 -0.25 -6.39 39.29
C ILE A 134 0.88 -6.05 38.34
N THR A 135 1.64 -7.04 37.89
CA THR A 135 2.67 -6.86 36.86
C THR A 135 2.12 -7.29 35.51
N LYS A 136 2.26 -6.45 34.49
CA LYS A 136 1.86 -6.74 33.10
C LYS A 136 3.02 -6.45 32.14
N PRO A 137 3.16 -7.22 31.05
CA PRO A 137 4.12 -6.91 30.01
C PRO A 137 3.69 -5.65 29.24
N GLN A 138 4.65 -4.78 28.93
CA GLN A 138 4.47 -3.59 28.11
C GLN A 138 5.50 -3.60 26.98
N LEU A 139 5.00 -3.47 25.75
CA LEU A 139 5.81 -3.33 24.55
C LEU A 139 6.13 -1.85 24.32
N THR A 140 7.40 -1.56 24.07
CA THR A 140 7.86 -0.27 23.55
C THR A 140 8.49 -0.51 22.19
N ALA A 141 8.11 0.27 21.18
CA ALA A 141 8.67 0.19 19.83
C ALA A 141 9.14 1.59 19.41
N ILE A 142 10.33 1.65 18.80
CA ILE A 142 10.90 2.87 18.22
C ILE A 142 10.89 2.72 16.71
N PHE A 143 10.16 3.59 16.04
CA PHE A 143 10.10 3.64 14.58
C PHE A 143 11.07 4.71 14.11
N THR A 144 11.95 4.40 13.15
CA THR A 144 12.90 5.37 12.60
C THR A 144 12.52 5.69 11.17
N LEU A 145 12.23 6.96 10.89
CA LEU A 145 11.98 7.48 9.56
C LEU A 145 13.27 7.53 8.74
N LYS A 146 13.18 7.27 7.45
CA LYS A 146 14.26 7.55 6.50
C LYS A 146 14.58 9.05 6.49
N PRO A 147 15.84 9.45 6.26
CA PRO A 147 16.20 10.85 6.14
C PRO A 147 15.61 11.47 4.87
N ASP A 148 15.52 12.81 4.87
CA ASP A 148 15.16 13.63 3.72
C ASP A 148 13.78 13.35 3.09
N LEU A 149 12.86 12.74 3.86
CA LEU A 149 11.47 12.56 3.43
C LEU A 149 10.78 13.91 3.25
N LYS A 150 9.98 14.00 2.18
CA LYS A 150 9.23 15.21 1.83
C LYS A 150 7.78 14.89 1.57
N TRP A 151 6.90 15.78 2.01
CA TRP A 151 5.54 15.88 1.53
C TRP A 151 5.52 16.37 0.08
N ALA A 152 4.40 16.17 -0.62
CA ALA A 152 4.26 16.54 -2.03
C ALA A 152 4.39 18.05 -2.29
N ASP A 153 4.19 18.88 -1.26
CA ASP A 153 4.38 20.33 -1.30
C ASP A 153 5.84 20.77 -1.02
N GLY A 154 6.74 19.81 -0.74
CA GLY A 154 8.15 20.04 -0.44
C GLY A 154 8.47 20.27 1.04
N ALA A 155 7.48 20.28 1.94
CA ALA A 155 7.75 20.31 3.38
C ALA A 155 8.48 19.03 3.83
N SER A 156 9.36 19.13 4.83
CA SER A 156 9.96 17.94 5.45
C SER A 156 8.90 17.10 6.16
N LEU A 157 8.94 15.79 5.97
CA LEU A 157 8.16 14.84 6.76
C LEU A 157 9.01 14.39 7.95
N THR A 158 8.49 14.56 9.16
CA THR A 158 9.19 14.32 10.43
C THR A 158 8.37 13.43 11.38
N ALA A 159 8.96 13.02 12.50
CA ALA A 159 8.27 12.24 13.53
C ALA A 159 7.08 13.02 14.13
N ASP A 160 7.14 14.35 14.18
CA ASP A 160 6.03 15.20 14.63
C ASP A 160 4.77 15.02 13.76
N ASP A 161 4.91 14.78 12.45
CA ASP A 161 3.76 14.50 11.58
C ASP A 161 3.08 13.16 11.94
N SER A 162 3.87 12.20 12.43
CA SER A 162 3.37 10.93 12.93
C SER A 162 2.65 11.11 14.28
N VAL A 163 3.18 11.94 15.17
CA VAL A 163 2.53 12.32 16.43
C VAL A 163 1.20 13.03 16.15
N PHE A 164 1.20 14.03 15.27
CA PHE A 164 -0.03 14.71 14.85
C PHE A 164 -1.06 13.73 14.28
N SER A 165 -0.61 12.80 13.43
CA SER A 165 -1.45 11.73 12.89
C SER A 165 -2.08 10.85 13.97
N PHE A 166 -1.30 10.50 15.00
CA PHE A 166 -1.80 9.76 16.18
C PHE A 166 -2.83 10.57 16.97
N GLU A 167 -2.63 11.87 17.16
CA GLU A 167 -3.58 12.76 17.83
C GLU A 167 -4.91 12.87 17.07
N VAL A 168 -4.85 13.09 15.75
CA VAL A 168 -6.03 13.13 14.89
C VAL A 168 -6.77 11.79 14.93
N ALA A 169 -6.05 10.67 14.86
CA ALA A 169 -6.63 9.34 14.97
C ALA A 169 -7.23 9.07 16.36
N SER A 170 -6.72 9.70 17.42
CA SER A 170 -7.20 9.56 18.81
C SER A 170 -8.42 10.44 19.11
N SER A 171 -8.60 11.55 18.37
CA SER A 171 -9.70 12.50 18.58
C SER A 171 -11.08 11.83 18.53
N PRO A 172 -12.00 12.12 19.48
CA PRO A 172 -13.39 11.64 19.44
C PRO A 172 -14.15 12.05 18.19
N ALA A 173 -13.73 13.13 17.50
CA ALA A 173 -14.36 13.59 16.27
C ALA A 173 -14.05 12.68 15.06
N THR A 174 -12.98 11.89 15.14
CA THR A 174 -12.55 10.99 14.06
C THR A 174 -13.29 9.66 14.18
N ARG A 175 -14.07 9.27 13.16
CA ARG A 175 -14.95 8.09 13.21
C ARG A 175 -14.25 6.73 13.16
N GLN A 176 -12.95 6.71 12.85
CA GLN A 176 -12.17 5.48 12.78
C GLN A 176 -12.06 4.77 14.14
N SER A 177 -11.81 3.46 14.09
CA SER A 177 -11.61 2.63 15.28
C SER A 177 -10.51 3.20 16.18
N LYS A 178 -10.81 3.33 17.47
CA LYS A 178 -9.87 3.80 18.50
C LYS A 178 -9.08 2.67 19.15
N SER A 179 -9.24 1.43 18.69
CA SER A 179 -8.69 0.26 19.38
C SER A 179 -7.17 0.36 19.57
N ARG A 180 -6.45 0.82 18.55
CA ARG A 180 -4.99 1.00 18.62
C ARG A 180 -4.59 2.12 19.57
N THR A 181 -5.22 3.29 19.44
CA THR A 181 -4.85 4.48 20.22
C THR A 181 -5.18 4.32 21.70
N LEU A 182 -6.29 3.66 22.04
CA LEU A 182 -6.68 3.37 23.43
C LEU A 182 -5.76 2.34 24.12
N ARG A 183 -4.93 1.60 23.37
CA ARG A 183 -3.98 0.61 23.91
C ARG A 183 -2.54 1.13 23.94
N THR A 184 -2.34 2.38 23.54
CA THR A 184 -1.04 3.04 23.55
C THR A 184 -0.95 3.95 24.76
N LYS A 185 -0.06 3.61 25.71
CA LYS A 185 0.16 4.41 26.93
C LYS A 185 0.76 5.79 26.62
N SER A 186 1.69 5.86 25.68
CA SER A 186 2.38 7.09 25.25
C SER A 186 2.81 6.97 23.79
N TYR A 187 2.72 8.07 23.04
CA TYR A 187 3.20 8.18 21.67
C TYR A 187 3.82 9.56 21.48
N THR A 188 5.13 9.62 21.24
CA THR A 188 5.91 10.86 21.27
C THR A 188 7.04 10.78 20.27
N ALA A 189 7.41 11.92 19.67
CA ALA A 189 8.66 12.06 18.94
C ALA A 189 9.83 12.16 19.95
N LEU A 190 10.86 11.36 19.74
CA LEU A 190 12.15 11.42 20.43
C LEU A 190 13.08 12.43 19.75
N ASP A 191 12.98 12.56 18.43
CA ASP A 191 13.66 13.55 17.59
C ASP A 191 12.94 13.67 16.23
N ASP A 192 13.53 14.38 15.26
CA ASP A 192 12.92 14.59 13.93
C ASP A 192 12.60 13.29 13.18
N TRP A 193 13.24 12.17 13.51
CA TRP A 193 13.14 10.90 12.78
C TRP A 193 12.59 9.75 13.62
N ARG A 194 12.43 9.91 14.94
CA ARG A 194 12.05 8.83 15.87
C ARG A 194 10.97 9.23 16.85
#